data_AF-A0AAJ1MC30-F1
#
_entry.id   AF-A0AAJ1MC30-F1
#
_cell.length_a   1.000
_cell.length_b   1.000
_cell.length_c   1.000
_cell.angle_alpha   90.00
_cell.angle_beta   90.00
_cell.angle_gamma   90.00
#
_symmetry.space_group_name_H-M   'P 1'
#
loop_
_entity.id
_entity.type
_entity.pdbx_description
1 polymer ?
#
loop_
_entity_poly.entity_id
_entity_poly.type
_entity_poly.pdbx_seq_one_letter_code
_entity_poly.pdbx_strand_id
1 'polypeptide(L)'
;MSATSLPPSDFELDDALYARVLTWSDAQALAQQTVSFFTAEGERTIGIDMQVLGATQTSADTPGMLQFSLVFRGPRQPQLPQRTYRVRHAQLGDYAIFITPIAQSAGHVDYEACFSHAI
;
A
#
# COMPACT_ATOMS: atom_id res chain seq x y z
N MET A 1 -2.57 -18.86 12.71
CA MET A 1 -2.49 -18.14 11.43
C MET A 1 -1.06 -18.30 10.94
N SER A 2 -0.87 -18.98 9.81
CA SER A 2 0.45 -19.35 9.30
C SER A 2 1.03 -18.18 8.51
N ALA A 3 2.12 -17.58 8.99
CA ALA A 3 2.91 -16.65 8.18
C ALA A 3 3.73 -17.48 7.19
N THR A 4 3.33 -17.48 5.91
CA THR A 4 4.12 -18.06 4.84
C THR A 4 5.38 -17.21 4.66
N SER A 5 6.55 -17.77 4.94
CA SER A 5 7.83 -17.11 4.68
C SER A 5 8.07 -17.07 3.17
N LEU A 6 8.18 -15.86 2.62
CA LEU A 6 8.44 -15.64 1.19
C LEU A 6 9.95 -15.45 0.95
N PRO A 7 10.46 -15.72 -0.28
CA PRO A 7 11.85 -15.48 -0.63
C PRO A 7 12.26 -14.00 -0.39
N PRO A 8 13.56 -13.73 -0.16
CA PRO A 8 14.04 -12.39 0.17
C PRO A 8 13.75 -11.33 -0.91
N SER A 9 13.55 -11.72 -2.17
CA SER A 9 13.20 -10.79 -3.25
C SER A 9 11.80 -10.20 -3.15
N ASP A 10 10.90 -10.77 -2.34
CA ASP A 10 9.48 -10.38 -2.32
C ASP A 10 9.19 -9.12 -1.49
N PHE A 11 10.17 -8.55 -0.79
CA PHE A 11 10.06 -7.21 -0.19
C PHE A 11 10.86 -6.14 -0.93
N GLU A 12 11.77 -6.52 -1.83
CA GLU A 12 12.64 -5.57 -2.52
C GLU A 12 11.84 -4.69 -3.48
N LEU A 13 12.20 -3.40 -3.47
CA LEU A 13 11.69 -2.40 -4.38
C LEU A 13 12.71 -2.22 -5.49
N ASP A 14 12.31 -2.48 -6.73
CA ASP A 14 13.13 -2.31 -7.92
C ASP A 14 12.69 -1.09 -8.75
N ASP A 15 13.51 -0.71 -9.73
CA ASP A 15 13.26 0.45 -10.58
C ASP A 15 11.95 0.31 -11.37
N ALA A 16 11.55 -0.91 -11.75
CA ALA A 16 10.31 -1.16 -12.47
C ALA A 16 9.08 -0.89 -11.58
N LEU A 17 9.14 -1.28 -10.31
CA LEU A 17 8.10 -0.98 -9.32
C LEU A 17 7.99 0.51 -9.02
N TYR A 18 9.12 1.21 -8.88
CA TYR A 18 9.11 2.66 -8.68
C TYR A 18 8.63 3.43 -9.93
N ALA A 19 8.90 2.91 -11.13
CA ALA A 19 8.42 3.50 -12.38
C ALA A 19 6.92 3.25 -12.62
N ARG A 20 6.32 2.26 -11.96
CA ARG A 20 4.91 1.96 -12.10
C ARG A 20 4.06 2.98 -11.37
N VAL A 21 3.26 3.72 -12.15
CA VAL A 21 2.26 4.64 -11.61
C VAL A 21 1.01 3.86 -11.22
N LEU A 22 0.59 4.00 -9.95
CA LEU A 22 -0.76 3.62 -9.53
C LEU A 22 -1.70 4.73 -9.98
N THR A 23 -2.60 4.44 -10.91
CA THR A 23 -3.54 5.41 -11.46
C THR A 23 -4.80 5.52 -10.60
N TRP A 24 -5.63 6.53 -10.84
CA TRP A 24 -6.94 6.61 -10.21
C TRP A 24 -7.83 5.39 -10.51
N SER A 25 -7.78 4.86 -11.73
CA SER A 25 -8.53 3.64 -12.07
C SER A 25 -8.05 2.42 -11.28
N ASP A 26 -6.73 2.31 -11.04
CA ASP A 26 -6.18 1.26 -10.18
C ASP A 26 -6.64 1.44 -8.74
N ALA A 27 -6.59 2.69 -8.22
CA ALA A 27 -7.05 3.01 -6.87
C ALA A 27 -8.52 2.64 -6.66
N GLN A 28 -9.37 2.94 -7.64
CA GLN A 28 -10.78 2.55 -7.64
C GLN A 28 -10.96 1.03 -7.64
N ALA A 29 -10.18 0.32 -8.46
CA ALA A 29 -10.24 -1.15 -8.51
C ALA A 29 -9.73 -1.82 -7.22
N LEU A 30 -8.78 -1.18 -6.52
CA LEU A 30 -8.26 -1.65 -5.23
C LEU A 30 -9.22 -1.37 -4.07
N ALA A 31 -10.13 -0.40 -4.18
CA ALA A 31 -11.06 -0.08 -3.11
C ALA A 31 -11.88 -1.31 -2.71
N GLN A 32 -12.01 -1.56 -1.41
CA GLN A 32 -12.67 -2.75 -0.85
C GLN A 32 -12.00 -4.09 -1.18
N GLN A 33 -10.79 -4.10 -1.74
CA GLN A 33 -9.98 -5.32 -1.92
C GLN A 33 -8.98 -5.52 -0.78
N THR A 34 -8.45 -6.74 -0.69
CA THR A 34 -7.30 -7.06 0.16
C THR A 34 -6.01 -6.96 -0.65
N VAL A 35 -4.99 -6.36 -0.04
CA VAL A 35 -3.63 -6.29 -0.59
C VAL A 35 -2.62 -6.77 0.46
N SER A 36 -1.49 -7.32 0.02
CA SER A 36 -0.43 -7.77 0.92
C SER A 36 0.75 -6.81 0.86
N PHE A 37 1.16 -6.29 2.02
CA PHE A 37 2.36 -5.48 2.20
C PHE A 37 3.53 -6.37 2.63
N PHE A 38 4.68 -6.23 1.98
CA PHE A 38 5.86 -7.05 2.32
C PHE A 38 6.91 -6.27 3.07
N THR A 39 7.45 -6.88 4.13
CA THR A 39 8.56 -6.34 4.90
C THR A 39 9.53 -7.45 5.29
N ALA A 40 10.80 -7.09 5.45
CA ALA A 40 11.79 -7.95 6.08
C ALA A 40 11.57 -8.01 7.60
N GLU A 41 11.71 -9.21 8.16
CA GLU A 41 11.81 -9.51 9.59
C GLU A 41 13.03 -10.43 9.78
N GLY A 42 14.18 -9.82 10.10
CA GLY A 42 15.47 -10.52 10.07
C GLY A 42 15.83 -10.94 8.63
N GLU A 43 16.06 -12.23 8.42
CA GLU A 43 16.39 -12.81 7.11
C GLU A 43 15.16 -13.25 6.31
N ARG A 44 13.95 -13.05 6.84
CA ARG A 44 12.70 -13.51 6.21
C ARG A 44 11.89 -12.35 5.68
N THR A 45 11.18 -12.59 4.59
CA THR A 45 10.09 -11.73 4.13
C THR A 45 8.78 -12.19 4.77
N ILE A 46 8.03 -11.26 5.35
CA ILE A 46 6.66 -11.48 5.81
C ILE A 46 5.69 -10.64 5.00
N GLY A 47 4.54 -11.22 4.66
CA GLY A 47 3.40 -10.54 4.06
C GLY A 47 2.37 -10.17 5.12
N ILE A 48 1.86 -8.94 5.05
CA ILE A 48 0.84 -8.41 5.95
C ILE A 48 -0.37 -8.05 5.11
N ASP A 49 -1.45 -8.79 5.27
CA ASP A 49 -2.69 -8.50 4.59
C ASP A 49 -3.36 -7.26 5.19
N MET A 50 -3.75 -6.35 4.31
CA MET A 50 -4.45 -5.13 4.64
C MET A 50 -5.70 -5.01 3.78
N GLN A 51 -6.76 -4.51 4.39
CA GLN A 51 -7.98 -4.15 3.67
C GLN A 51 -7.86 -2.73 3.15
N VAL A 52 -8.09 -2.51 1.86
CA VAL A 52 -8.26 -1.16 1.31
C VAL A 52 -9.66 -0.69 1.67
N LEU A 53 -9.77 0.31 2.55
CA LEU A 53 -11.05 0.86 3.01
C LEU A 53 -11.70 1.76 1.96
N GLY A 54 -10.91 2.41 1.11
CA GLY A 54 -11.46 3.26 0.07
C GLY A 54 -10.39 4.05 -0.67
N ALA A 55 -10.81 4.60 -1.81
CA ALA A 55 -10.06 5.54 -2.62
C ALA A 55 -10.83 6.86 -2.66
N THR A 56 -10.16 7.97 -2.36
CA THR A 56 -10.78 9.29 -2.37
C THR A 56 -10.01 10.17 -3.32
N GLN A 57 -10.69 10.70 -4.33
CA GLN A 57 -10.12 11.74 -5.17
C GLN A 57 -10.32 13.10 -4.48
N THR A 58 -9.26 13.89 -4.46
CA THR A 58 -9.30 15.26 -3.94
C THR A 58 -9.10 16.22 -5.10
N SER A 59 -9.75 17.39 -5.03
CA SER A 59 -9.47 18.49 -5.95
C SER A 59 -7.99 18.83 -5.85
N ALA A 60 -7.24 18.69 -6.94
CA ALA A 60 -5.85 19.15 -6.94
C ALA A 60 -5.84 20.67 -6.94
N ASP A 61 -5.08 21.28 -6.02
CA ASP A 61 -4.90 22.74 -5.96
C ASP A 61 -4.17 23.28 -7.21
N THR A 62 -3.50 22.38 -7.95
CA THR A 62 -2.75 22.69 -9.17
C THR A 62 -3.53 22.24 -10.42
N PRO A 63 -3.84 23.14 -11.36
CA PRO A 63 -4.41 22.76 -12.65
C PRO A 63 -3.52 21.74 -13.38
N GLY A 64 -4.13 20.72 -13.98
CA GLY A 64 -3.38 19.67 -14.69
C GLY A 64 -2.75 18.61 -13.78
N MET A 65 -3.14 18.55 -12.50
CA MET A 65 -2.76 17.48 -11.58
C MET A 65 -3.98 16.66 -11.16
N LEU A 66 -3.77 15.37 -10.96
CA LEU A 66 -4.70 14.47 -10.30
C LEU A 66 -4.16 14.11 -8.91
N GLN A 67 -4.99 14.25 -7.89
CA GLN A 67 -4.67 13.90 -6.52
C GLN A 67 -5.72 12.96 -5.94
N PHE A 68 -5.26 11.92 -5.27
CA PHE A 68 -6.13 10.99 -4.58
C PHE A 68 -5.37 10.29 -3.45
N SER A 69 -6.10 9.69 -2.51
CA SER A 69 -5.53 8.85 -1.47
C SER A 69 -6.21 7.49 -1.37
N LEU A 70 -5.49 6.53 -0.80
CA LEU A 70 -5.98 5.22 -0.39
C LEU A 70 -5.84 5.10 1.12
N VAL A 71 -6.89 4.61 1.78
CA VAL A 71 -6.83 4.24 3.20
C VAL A 71 -6.79 2.73 3.33
N PHE A 72 -5.84 2.22 4.11
CA PHE A 72 -5.65 0.80 4.38
C PHE A 72 -5.89 0.52 5.86
N ARG A 73 -6.45 -0.64 6.17
CA ARG A 73 -6.56 -1.16 7.53
C ARG A 73 -5.77 -2.45 7.66
N GLY A 74 -4.75 -2.42 8.49
CA GLY A 74 -3.91 -3.58 8.83
C GLY A 74 -4.17 -4.10 10.25
N PRO A 75 -3.55 -5.23 10.62
CA PRO A 75 -3.62 -5.76 11.97
C PRO A 75 -2.97 -4.81 12.99
N ARG A 76 -3.26 -5.00 14.29
CA ARG A 76 -2.62 -4.23 15.38
C ARG A 76 -1.10 -4.40 15.41
N GLN A 77 -0.61 -5.58 15.04
CA GLN A 77 0.79 -5.97 14.97
C GLN A 77 1.00 -6.94 13.79
N PRO A 78 2.15 -6.89 13.09
CA PRO A 78 3.18 -5.88 13.24
C PRO A 78 2.71 -4.51 12.73
N GLN A 79 3.17 -3.43 13.36
CA GLN A 79 2.92 -2.08 12.86
C GLN A 79 3.92 -1.73 11.78
N LEU A 80 3.44 -1.33 10.60
CA LEU A 80 4.30 -0.79 9.56
C LEU A 80 4.66 0.68 9.85
N PRO A 81 5.94 1.06 9.98
CA PRO A 81 6.33 2.46 10.03
C PRO A 81 6.08 3.17 8.70
N GLN A 82 6.10 4.50 8.72
CA GLN A 82 6.00 5.32 7.53
C GLN A 82 7.20 5.09 6.59
N ARG A 83 6.94 4.52 5.41
CA ARG A 83 7.91 4.32 4.30
C ARG A 83 7.21 3.73 3.09
N THR A 84 7.96 3.50 2.01
CA THR A 84 7.52 2.74 0.84
C THR A 84 7.63 1.24 1.07
N TYR A 85 6.60 0.51 0.64
CA TYR A 85 6.52 -0.94 0.67
C TYR A 85 6.17 -1.48 -0.70
N ARG A 86 6.60 -2.72 -0.96
CA ARG A 86 6.02 -3.52 -2.04
C ARG A 86 4.64 -3.99 -1.59
N VAL A 87 3.64 -3.69 -2.42
CA VAL A 87 2.24 -4.02 -2.19
C VAL A 87 1.74 -4.87 -3.34
N ARG A 88 1.20 -6.05 -3.05
CA ARG A 88 0.66 -6.97 -4.05
C ARG A 88 -0.85 -7.03 -3.99
N HIS A 89 -1.49 -6.88 -5.13
CA HIS A 89 -2.86 -7.31 -5.36
C HIS A 89 -2.87 -8.50 -6.31
N ALA A 90 -3.72 -9.50 -6.05
CA ALA A 90 -3.69 -10.79 -6.76
C ALA A 90 -3.80 -10.68 -8.29
N GLN A 91 -4.55 -9.69 -8.79
CA GLN A 91 -4.78 -9.51 -10.23
C GLN A 91 -4.04 -8.31 -10.82
N LEU A 92 -3.88 -7.23 -10.04
CA LEU A 92 -3.23 -6.00 -10.51
C LEU A 92 -1.71 -6.07 -10.35
N GLY A 93 -1.19 -7.07 -9.62
CA GLY A 93 0.23 -7.26 -9.39
C GLY A 93 0.79 -6.31 -8.34
N ASP A 94 2.07 -5.97 -8.51
CA ASP A 94 2.86 -5.30 -7.48
C ASP A 94 3.00 -3.80 -7.74
N TYR A 95 3.00 -3.02 -6.66
CA TYR A 95 3.20 -1.57 -6.64
C TYR A 95 4.18 -1.18 -5.53
N ALA A 96 4.94 -0.09 -5.73
CA ALA A 96 5.66 0.59 -4.67
C ALA A 96 4.74 1.66 -4.04
N ILE A 97 4.30 1.47 -2.80
CA ILE A 97 3.36 2.38 -2.14
C ILE A 97 3.96 2.92 -0.85
N PHE A 98 4.06 4.25 -0.76
CA PHE A 98 4.40 4.95 0.47
C PHE A 98 3.17 5.09 1.35
N ILE A 99 3.26 4.61 2.59
CA ILE A 99 2.17 4.72 3.58
C ILE A 99 2.62 5.49 4.81
N THR A 100 1.67 6.13 5.47
CA THR A 100 1.83 6.74 6.80
C THR A 100 0.78 6.15 7.75
N PRO A 101 1.12 5.72 8.97
CA PRO A 101 0.12 5.38 9.98
C PRO A 101 -0.65 6.64 10.39
N ILE A 102 -1.99 6.62 10.29
CA ILE A 102 -2.84 7.80 10.57
C ILE A 102 -3.74 7.62 11.79
N ALA A 103 -4.05 6.37 12.18
CA ALA A 103 -4.81 6.09 13.40
C ALA A 103 -4.47 4.72 13.96
N GLN A 104 -4.57 4.58 15.29
CA GLN A 104 -4.34 3.34 16.00
C GLN A 104 -5.49 3.05 16.95
N SER A 105 -6.06 1.86 16.80
CA SER A 105 -7.16 1.36 17.62
C SER A 105 -6.76 0.06 18.34
N ALA A 106 -7.59 -0.44 19.25
CA ALA A 106 -7.29 -1.66 20.01
C ALA A 106 -7.06 -2.91 19.12
N GLY A 107 -7.69 -2.98 17.94
CA GLY A 107 -7.62 -4.15 17.05
C GLY A 107 -6.90 -3.95 15.71
N HIS A 108 -6.58 -2.71 15.33
CA HIS A 108 -6.05 -2.40 13.99
C HIS A 108 -5.23 -1.11 13.97
N VAL A 109 -4.52 -0.90 12.87
CA VAL A 109 -3.90 0.37 12.51
C VAL A 109 -4.40 0.77 11.13
N ASP A 110 -4.79 2.02 10.99
CA ASP A 110 -5.17 2.60 9.70
C ASP A 110 -3.99 3.39 9.13
N TYR A 111 -3.80 3.25 7.83
CA TYR A 111 -2.69 3.84 7.07
C TYR A 111 -3.25 4.61 5.88
N GLU A 112 -2.54 5.65 5.47
CA GLU A 112 -2.88 6.41 4.26
C GLU A 112 -1.70 6.46 3.30
N ALA A 113 -2.00 6.30 2.01
CA ALA A 113 -1.10 6.65 0.90
C ALA A 113 -1.72 7.78 0.09
N CYS A 114 -0.94 8.83 -0.15
CA CYS A 114 -1.35 9.97 -0.98
C CYS A 114 -0.59 9.96 -2.29
N PHE A 115 -1.30 10.18 -3.39
CA PHE A 115 -0.76 10.20 -4.75
C PHE A 115 -1.06 11.53 -5.40
N SER A 116 -0.08 12.05 -6.14
CA SER A 116 -0.22 13.25 -6.96
C SER A 116 0.58 13.05 -8.25
N HIS A 117 -0.07 13.14 -9.40
CA HIS A 117 0.61 13.05 -10.69
C HIS A 117 -0.04 13.97 -11.72
N ALA A 118 0.73 14.34 -12.75
CA ALA A 118 0.22 15.12 -13.87
C ALA A 118 -0.80 14.29 -14.67
N ILE A 119 -1.75 14.98 -15.30
CA ILE A 119 -2.72 14.42 -16.27
C ILE A 119 -2.33 14.77 -17.70
#